data_AF-A7MUG4-F1
#
_entry.id   AF-A7MUG4-F1
#
_cell.length_a   1.000
_cell.length_b   1.000
_cell.length_c   1.000
_cell.angle_alpha   90.00
_cell.angle_beta   90.00
_cell.angle_gamma   90.00
#
_symmetry.space_group_name_H-M   'P 1'
#
loop_
_entity.id
_entity.type
_entity.pdbx_description
1 polymer ?
#
loop_
_entity_poly.entity_id
_entity_poly.type
_entity_poly.pdbx_seq_one_letter_code
_entity_poly.pdbx_strand_id
1 'polypeptide(L)'
;MCFICVGLFSAARKEELLSMNKESYDDTLAAVPKVSAFLTKGNKGEKIYTTWNTAPVAKLALELAFDATQAARKYSLERLDDGYQNGQLTLDQYNAKKQDLESAFISPDIPYDSDVLINKTSLKYKVDGADDALNMKEFNITATAEDVDEFDLLNPERAGSLKVGGGLPRLSPHDLRRSFVVFMVKNRLGNALTVKYQLKHRNINMSNWYANYSELARTNQLLMDTKLMSEFDEAIESSAVDAWDDIYNVSDTLSGAEGERIAKERPELLAKNRAERLAQGEEIVMSRSELLALVRSGDKSIVLLPTGGYCTNRNCERLCSLMDIVEAPCEHKVVTDRAAKRLSRERDNLIASFRAINDMGDYANELILDARKKKIKSIEPTLVKHSIRFDSFNDDIKAVWS
;
A
#
# COMPACT_ATOMS: atom_id res chain seq x y z
N MET A 1 11.08 11.10 -18.42
CA MET A 1 10.25 9.90 -18.20
C MET A 1 10.44 9.23 -16.84
N CYS A 2 11.65 8.84 -16.42
CA CYS A 2 11.82 8.11 -15.14
C CYS A 2 11.22 8.82 -13.91
N PHE A 3 11.43 10.13 -13.78
CA PHE A 3 10.82 10.93 -12.70
C PHE A 3 9.28 10.85 -12.69
N ILE A 4 8.67 10.92 -13.88
CA ILE A 4 7.22 10.82 -14.05
C ILE A 4 6.74 9.43 -13.62
N CYS A 5 7.43 8.37 -14.07
CA CYS A 5 7.11 7.00 -13.72
C CYS A 5 7.13 6.77 -12.20
N VAL A 6 8.22 7.13 -11.52
CA VAL A 6 8.31 6.97 -10.05
C VAL A 6 7.25 7.82 -9.36
N GLY A 7 6.99 9.04 -9.84
CA GLY A 7 5.93 9.90 -9.32
C GLY A 7 4.52 9.31 -9.46
N LEU A 8 4.19 8.73 -10.61
CA LEU A 8 2.89 8.11 -10.88
C LEU A 8 2.67 6.85 -10.04
N PHE A 9 3.70 6.02 -9.80
CA PHE A 9 3.54 4.76 -9.07
C PHE A 9 3.72 4.87 -7.55
N SER A 10 4.36 5.94 -7.04
CA SER A 10 4.51 6.16 -5.59
C SER A 10 3.62 7.27 -5.04
N ALA A 11 3.16 8.20 -5.89
CA ALA A 11 2.54 9.45 -5.49
C ALA A 11 3.34 10.24 -4.44
N ALA A 12 4.67 10.11 -4.39
CA ALA A 12 5.52 10.90 -3.50
C ALA A 12 5.61 12.38 -3.97
N ARG A 13 5.95 13.30 -3.07
CA ARG A 13 6.10 14.74 -3.38
C ARG A 13 7.38 14.94 -4.17
N LYS A 14 7.45 16.04 -4.93
CA LYS A 14 8.65 16.44 -5.69
C LYS A 14 9.94 16.31 -4.87
N GLU A 15 9.99 16.91 -3.68
CA GLU A 15 11.20 16.87 -2.83
C GLU A 15 11.53 15.47 -2.30
N GLU A 16 10.51 14.65 -2.05
CA GLU A 16 10.69 13.25 -1.64
C GLU A 16 11.26 12.43 -2.81
N LEU A 17 10.69 12.59 -4.02
CA LEU A 17 11.17 11.95 -5.26
C LEU A 17 12.61 12.33 -5.56
N LEU A 18 12.96 13.61 -5.45
CA LEU A 18 14.33 14.11 -5.67
C LEU A 18 15.34 13.59 -4.64
N SER A 19 14.88 13.02 -3.52
CA SER A 19 15.76 12.36 -2.54
C SER A 19 15.96 10.86 -2.79
N MET A 20 15.22 10.27 -3.74
CA MET A 20 15.33 8.84 -4.07
C MET A 20 16.56 8.56 -4.92
N ASN A 21 17.11 7.37 -4.78
CA ASN A 21 18.22 6.83 -5.55
C ASN A 21 17.94 5.37 -5.97
N LYS A 22 18.88 4.71 -6.64
CA LYS A 22 18.70 3.32 -7.10
C LYS A 22 18.49 2.31 -5.95
N GLU A 23 19.02 2.60 -4.76
CA GLU A 23 18.88 1.78 -3.55
C GLU A 23 17.60 2.11 -2.76
N SER A 24 16.81 3.09 -3.20
CA SER A 24 15.56 3.46 -2.54
C SER A 24 14.44 2.42 -2.72
N TYR A 25 14.58 1.48 -3.65
CA TYR A 25 13.58 0.45 -3.91
C TYR A 25 13.80 -0.78 -3.01
N ASP A 26 12.72 -1.28 -2.41
CA ASP A 26 12.72 -2.43 -1.51
C ASP A 26 11.64 -3.45 -1.93
N ASP A 27 12.08 -4.66 -2.28
CA ASP A 27 11.25 -5.84 -2.57
C ASP A 27 11.52 -7.01 -1.59
N THR A 28 12.25 -6.78 -0.51
CA THR A 28 12.63 -7.83 0.46
C THR A 28 11.44 -8.38 1.25
N LEU A 29 10.35 -7.61 1.37
CA LEU A 29 9.11 -8.03 1.98
C LEU A 29 8.16 -8.59 0.90
N ALA A 30 7.78 -9.86 1.02
CA ALA A 30 6.89 -10.61 0.12
C ALA A 30 5.46 -10.03 -0.06
N ALA A 31 5.18 -8.81 0.39
CA ALA A 31 3.84 -8.30 0.61
C ALA A 31 3.47 -7.04 -0.19
N VAL A 32 4.41 -6.37 -0.88
CA VAL A 32 4.22 -5.28 -1.89
C VAL A 32 5.52 -4.47 -1.99
N PRO A 33 6.05 -4.18 -3.20
CA PRO A 33 7.24 -3.34 -3.38
C PRO A 33 7.08 -1.94 -2.81
N LYS A 34 8.18 -1.39 -2.29
CA LYS A 34 8.21 -0.06 -1.70
C LYS A 34 9.34 0.79 -2.27
N VAL A 35 9.15 2.10 -2.23
CA VAL A 35 10.23 3.08 -2.35
C VAL A 35 10.35 3.87 -1.08
N SER A 36 11.57 4.24 -0.73
CA SER A 36 11.89 5.03 0.45
C SER A 36 12.57 6.35 0.10
N ALA A 37 12.29 7.37 0.92
CA ALA A 37 12.85 8.70 0.75
C ALA A 37 12.76 9.49 2.07
N PHE A 38 13.40 10.66 2.09
CA PHE A 38 13.37 11.56 3.23
C PHE A 38 12.22 12.57 3.11
N LEU A 39 11.42 12.67 4.17
CA LEU A 39 10.35 13.64 4.33
C LEU A 39 10.79 14.74 5.31
N THR A 40 10.79 15.99 4.86
CA THR A 40 11.04 17.17 5.71
C THR A 40 9.75 17.94 6.05
N LYS A 41 8.73 17.86 5.18
CA LYS A 41 7.49 18.64 5.31
C LYS A 41 6.64 18.15 6.47
N GLY A 42 6.42 19.04 7.45
CA GLY A 42 5.61 18.77 8.64
C GLY A 42 6.40 18.31 9.86
N ASN A 43 7.73 18.23 9.76
CA ASN A 43 8.62 17.75 10.83
C ASN A 43 9.60 18.83 11.29
N LYS A 44 9.16 20.11 11.31
CA LYS A 44 10.00 21.26 11.69
C LYS A 44 11.36 21.35 10.96
N GLY A 45 11.46 20.76 9.76
CA GLY A 45 12.69 20.73 8.96
C GLY A 45 13.55 19.48 9.14
N GLU A 46 13.23 18.60 10.10
CA GLU A 46 13.95 17.34 10.30
C GLU A 46 13.60 16.31 9.22
N LYS A 47 14.63 15.63 8.70
CA LYS A 47 14.49 14.56 7.72
C LYS A 47 13.99 13.29 8.43
N ILE A 48 12.77 12.87 8.12
CA ILE A 48 12.23 11.59 8.58
C ILE A 48 12.23 10.60 7.42
N TYR A 49 12.75 9.40 7.67
CA TYR A 49 12.69 8.32 6.69
C TYR A 49 11.25 7.83 6.51
N THR A 50 10.77 7.71 5.28
CA THR A 50 9.39 7.34 4.96
C THR A 50 9.36 6.41 3.75
N THR A 51 8.32 5.58 3.67
CA THR A 51 8.11 4.61 2.59
C THR A 51 6.74 4.78 1.91
N TRP A 52 6.71 4.46 0.62
CA TRP A 52 5.53 4.44 -0.24
C TRP A 52 5.42 3.10 -0.92
N ASN A 53 4.22 2.55 -1.03
CA ASN A 53 3.99 1.39 -1.89
C ASN A 53 4.18 1.81 -3.35
N THR A 54 4.73 0.94 -4.18
CA THR A 54 5.01 1.23 -5.59
C THR A 54 4.83 0.00 -6.47
N ALA A 55 5.04 0.17 -7.77
CA ALA A 55 5.13 -0.92 -8.75
C ALA A 55 6.59 -1.27 -9.08
N PRO A 56 6.89 -2.51 -9.51
CA PRO A 56 8.24 -2.94 -9.88
C PRO A 56 8.94 -2.09 -10.95
N VAL A 57 8.16 -1.45 -11.84
CA VAL A 57 8.69 -0.54 -12.86
C VAL A 57 9.44 0.66 -12.26
N ALA A 58 9.13 1.04 -11.02
CA ALA A 58 9.84 2.11 -10.32
C ALA A 58 11.33 1.76 -10.08
N LYS A 59 11.67 0.48 -9.90
CA LYS A 59 13.06 0.01 -9.76
C LYS A 59 13.85 0.34 -11.04
N LEU A 60 13.33 -0.13 -12.18
CA LEU A 60 13.93 0.12 -13.49
C LEU A 60 14.05 1.61 -13.78
N ALA A 61 13.05 2.41 -13.40
CA ALA A 61 13.08 3.86 -13.59
C ALA A 61 14.17 4.54 -12.74
N LEU A 62 14.36 4.11 -11.48
CA LEU A 62 15.39 4.65 -10.58
C LEU A 62 16.79 4.25 -11.05
N GLU A 63 16.99 2.97 -11.38
CA GLU A 63 18.25 2.44 -11.90
C GLU A 63 18.63 3.15 -13.21
N LEU A 64 17.71 3.22 -14.17
CA LEU A 64 17.95 3.90 -15.45
C LEU A 64 18.28 5.38 -15.27
N ALA A 65 17.52 6.10 -14.44
CA ALA A 65 17.78 7.52 -14.20
C ALA A 65 19.15 7.75 -13.56
N PHE A 66 19.51 6.88 -12.60
CA PHE A 66 20.81 6.90 -11.95
C PHE A 66 21.90 6.59 -12.98
N ASP A 67 21.87 5.44 -13.64
CA ASP A 67 22.96 5.02 -14.52
C ASP A 67 23.13 5.93 -15.75
N ALA A 68 22.03 6.44 -16.32
CA ALA A 68 22.09 7.37 -17.46
C ALA A 68 22.78 8.71 -17.12
N THR A 69 22.80 9.10 -15.85
CA THR A 69 23.44 10.35 -15.38
C THR A 69 24.82 10.12 -14.75
N GLN A 70 25.38 8.91 -14.87
CA GLN A 70 26.65 8.55 -14.23
C GLN A 70 27.85 9.40 -14.71
N ALA A 71 27.88 9.75 -16.00
CA ALA A 71 28.91 10.64 -16.54
C ALA A 71 28.85 12.04 -15.92
N ALA A 72 27.64 12.60 -15.78
CA ALA A 72 27.41 13.89 -15.12
C ALA A 72 27.77 13.83 -13.62
N ARG A 73 27.48 12.72 -12.92
CA ARG A 73 27.92 12.52 -11.52
C ARG A 73 29.43 12.57 -11.39
N LYS A 74 30.14 11.81 -12.22
CA LYS A 74 31.61 11.74 -12.17
C LYS A 74 32.21 13.12 -12.42
N TYR A 75 31.76 13.80 -13.48
CA TYR A 75 32.19 15.17 -13.79
C TYR A 75 31.92 16.14 -12.63
N SER A 76 30.71 16.11 -12.07
CA SER A 76 30.32 16.98 -10.97
C SER A 76 31.17 16.72 -9.73
N LEU A 77 31.42 15.46 -9.40
CA LEU A 77 32.22 15.08 -8.23
C LEU A 77 33.67 15.61 -8.35
N GLU A 78 34.30 15.42 -9.51
CA GLU A 78 35.65 15.96 -9.77
C GLU A 78 35.69 17.47 -9.58
N ARG A 79 34.71 18.21 -10.13
CA ARG A 79 34.63 19.67 -9.97
C ARG A 79 34.34 20.11 -8.54
N LEU A 80 33.55 19.36 -7.79
CA LEU A 80 33.30 19.64 -6.37
C LEU A 80 34.56 19.42 -5.52
N ASP A 81 35.31 18.35 -5.80
CA ASP A 81 36.56 18.07 -5.11
C ASP A 81 37.59 19.18 -5.42
N ASP A 82 37.75 19.55 -6.70
CA ASP A 82 38.61 20.66 -7.13
C ASP A 82 38.22 21.98 -6.43
N GLY A 83 36.93 22.33 -6.44
CA GLY A 83 36.43 23.56 -5.83
C GLY A 83 36.58 23.60 -4.31
N TYR A 84 36.49 22.45 -3.63
CA TYR A 84 36.73 22.38 -2.20
C TYR A 84 38.23 22.54 -1.86
N GLN A 85 39.12 21.86 -2.59
CA GLN A 85 40.58 21.98 -2.39
C GLN A 85 41.09 23.40 -2.66
N ASN A 86 40.50 24.09 -3.63
CA ASN A 86 40.85 25.47 -3.98
C ASN A 86 40.15 26.54 -3.11
N GLY A 87 39.40 26.13 -2.07
CA GLY A 87 38.73 27.04 -1.15
C GLY A 87 37.53 27.80 -1.73
N GLN A 88 36.99 27.36 -2.88
CA GLN A 88 35.82 27.95 -3.53
C GLN A 88 34.50 27.45 -2.91
N LEU A 89 34.53 26.30 -2.22
CA LEU A 89 33.38 25.73 -1.51
C LEU A 89 33.65 25.63 -0.01
N THR A 90 32.65 25.96 0.79
CA THR A 90 32.66 25.59 2.22
C THR A 90 32.41 24.09 2.39
N LEU A 91 32.80 23.54 3.54
CA LEU A 91 32.53 22.13 3.87
C LEU A 91 31.03 21.78 3.78
N ASP A 92 30.17 22.67 4.23
CA ASP A 92 28.72 22.48 4.18
C ASP A 92 28.19 22.46 2.74
N GLN A 93 28.68 23.37 1.88
CA GLN A 93 28.32 23.40 0.47
C GLN A 93 28.80 22.16 -0.27
N TYR A 94 30.02 21.71 0.01
CA TYR A 94 30.59 20.48 -0.53
C TYR A 94 29.72 19.26 -0.15
N ASN A 95 29.44 19.09 1.14
CA ASN A 95 28.65 17.97 1.65
C ASN A 95 27.22 17.96 1.11
N ALA A 96 26.55 19.13 1.05
CA ALA A 96 25.20 19.25 0.51
C ALA A 96 25.13 18.85 -0.98
N LYS A 97 26.10 19.31 -1.79
CA LYS A 97 26.15 18.97 -3.21
C LYS A 97 26.54 17.52 -3.46
N LYS A 98 27.44 16.97 -2.64
CA LYS A 98 27.78 15.55 -2.67
C LYS A 98 26.56 14.68 -2.36
N GLN A 99 25.75 15.09 -1.38
CA GLN A 99 24.46 14.45 -1.10
C GLN A 99 23.47 14.57 -2.26
N ASP A 100 23.44 15.69 -2.98
CA ASP A 100 22.59 15.81 -4.17
C ASP A 100 22.97 14.80 -5.27
N LEU A 101 24.26 14.47 -5.41
CA LEU A 101 24.76 13.48 -6.38
C LEU A 101 24.31 12.04 -6.06
N GLU A 102 23.90 11.76 -4.82
CA GLU A 102 23.32 10.47 -4.46
C GLU A 102 21.93 10.27 -5.09
N SER A 103 21.23 11.35 -5.47
CA SER A 103 19.92 11.27 -6.10
C SER A 103 19.97 10.58 -7.46
N ALA A 104 18.93 9.82 -7.80
CA ALA A 104 18.71 9.33 -9.16
C ALA A 104 18.39 10.46 -10.14
N PHE A 105 17.88 11.60 -9.65
CA PHE A 105 17.39 12.70 -10.48
C PHE A 105 18.27 13.94 -10.35
N ILE A 106 19.45 13.90 -10.98
CA ILE A 106 20.35 15.05 -11.10
C ILE A 106 20.24 15.72 -12.48
N SER A 107 20.74 16.95 -12.60
CA SER A 107 20.88 17.60 -13.91
C SER A 107 21.89 16.81 -14.76
N PRO A 108 21.56 16.45 -16.01
CA PRO A 108 22.49 15.80 -16.92
C PRO A 108 23.50 16.78 -17.55
N ASP A 109 23.34 18.08 -17.30
CA ASP A 109 24.13 19.13 -17.96
C ASP A 109 25.58 19.09 -17.49
N ILE A 110 26.51 19.04 -18.44
CA ILE A 110 27.95 19.10 -18.20
C ILE A 110 28.43 20.48 -18.72
N PRO A 111 28.41 21.52 -17.87
CA PRO A 111 28.85 22.85 -18.29
C PRO A 111 30.35 22.86 -18.57
N TYR A 112 30.75 23.56 -19.63
CA TYR A 112 32.17 23.75 -19.98
C TYR A 112 32.91 24.59 -18.93
N ASP A 113 32.22 25.59 -18.35
CA ASP A 113 32.73 26.44 -17.29
C ASP A 113 32.45 25.80 -15.92
N SER A 114 33.53 25.50 -15.18
CA SER A 114 33.46 24.91 -13.84
C SER A 114 32.78 25.82 -12.82
N ASP A 115 32.88 27.15 -12.98
CA ASP A 115 32.31 28.10 -12.03
C ASP A 115 30.78 28.06 -12.05
N VAL A 116 30.18 27.70 -13.19
CA VAL A 116 28.73 27.53 -13.31
C VAL A 116 28.23 26.41 -12.41
N LEU A 117 28.97 25.29 -12.32
CA LEU A 117 28.59 24.16 -11.45
C LEU A 117 28.84 24.48 -9.98
N ILE A 118 29.97 25.10 -9.67
CA ILE A 118 30.35 25.48 -8.30
C ILE A 118 29.36 26.51 -7.73
N ASN A 119 28.82 27.42 -8.55
CA ASN A 119 27.86 28.41 -8.09
C ASN A 119 26.41 27.90 -8.01
N LYS A 120 26.09 26.70 -8.50
CA LYS A 120 24.74 26.13 -8.35
C LYS A 120 24.43 25.87 -6.87
N THR A 121 23.21 26.22 -6.46
CA THR A 121 22.71 25.94 -5.10
C THR A 121 22.40 24.45 -4.89
N SER A 122 21.96 23.77 -5.94
CA SER A 122 21.67 22.32 -5.93
C SER A 122 22.02 21.70 -7.27
N LEU A 123 22.46 20.44 -7.23
CA LEU A 123 22.77 19.65 -8.43
C LEU A 123 21.62 18.75 -8.88
N LYS A 124 20.53 18.73 -8.11
CA LYS A 124 19.30 18.00 -8.45
C LYS A 124 18.67 18.54 -9.72
N TYR A 125 17.94 17.66 -10.38
CA TYR A 125 17.16 18.00 -11.56
C TYR A 125 16.15 19.10 -11.23
N LYS A 126 16.14 20.16 -12.04
CA LYS A 126 15.25 21.29 -11.85
C LYS A 126 13.90 20.97 -12.49
N VAL A 127 12.90 20.73 -11.64
CA VAL A 127 11.50 20.62 -12.07
C VAL A 127 10.86 22.00 -11.90
N ASP A 128 10.91 22.83 -12.94
CA ASP A 128 10.44 24.23 -12.91
C ASP A 128 8.96 24.40 -13.23
N GLY A 129 8.26 25.27 -12.50
CA GLY A 129 7.03 25.89 -12.98
C GLY A 129 5.69 25.28 -12.52
N ALA A 130 4.70 26.14 -12.40
CA ALA A 130 3.32 25.75 -12.19
C ALA A 130 2.75 25.05 -13.44
N ASP A 131 3.07 25.49 -14.66
CA ASP A 131 2.23 25.17 -15.83
C ASP A 131 2.81 24.20 -16.89
N ASP A 132 4.11 23.90 -16.95
CA ASP A 132 4.69 22.91 -17.91
C ASP A 132 5.97 22.22 -17.37
N ALA A 133 5.93 21.80 -16.10
CA ALA A 133 7.13 21.40 -15.35
C ALA A 133 7.82 20.11 -15.78
N LEU A 134 7.18 19.35 -16.66
CA LEU A 134 7.66 18.04 -17.08
C LEU A 134 7.92 17.96 -18.59
N ASN A 135 7.91 19.11 -19.28
CA ASN A 135 8.23 19.26 -20.69
C ASN A 135 7.39 18.36 -21.60
N MET A 136 6.06 18.56 -21.55
CA MET A 136 5.11 17.67 -22.24
C MET A 136 5.25 17.69 -23.78
N LYS A 137 5.78 18.78 -24.33
CA LYS A 137 5.98 18.96 -25.77
C LYS A 137 6.91 17.91 -26.37
N GLU A 138 7.86 17.38 -25.60
CA GLU A 138 8.81 16.37 -26.07
C GLU A 138 8.21 14.96 -26.17
N PHE A 139 7.09 14.68 -25.50
CA PHE A 139 6.53 13.32 -25.46
C PHE A 139 5.55 13.03 -26.60
N ASN A 140 5.17 14.03 -27.39
CA ASN A 140 4.22 13.91 -28.51
C ASN A 140 2.94 13.10 -28.17
N ILE A 141 2.39 13.32 -26.97
CA ILE A 141 1.16 12.67 -26.50
C ILE A 141 -0.03 13.54 -26.91
N THR A 142 -0.90 12.99 -27.75
CA THR A 142 -2.11 13.66 -28.25
C THR A 142 -3.37 13.07 -27.63
N ALA A 143 -4.29 13.92 -27.16
CA ALA A 143 -5.54 13.49 -26.55
C ALA A 143 -6.57 13.00 -27.59
N THR A 144 -7.21 11.88 -27.29
CA THR A 144 -8.40 11.35 -27.97
C THR A 144 -9.66 12.09 -27.53
N ALA A 145 -10.81 11.79 -28.14
CA ALA A 145 -12.09 12.37 -27.71
C ALA A 145 -12.44 11.92 -26.29
N GLU A 146 -12.20 10.64 -26.00
CA GLU A 146 -12.42 10.02 -24.70
C GLU A 146 -11.56 10.66 -23.61
N ASP A 147 -10.29 11.00 -23.92
CA ASP A 147 -9.40 11.69 -23.00
C ASP A 147 -9.92 13.10 -22.64
N VAL A 148 -10.49 13.82 -23.61
CA VAL A 148 -11.08 15.15 -23.38
C VAL A 148 -12.30 15.06 -22.48
N ASP A 149 -13.21 14.12 -22.77
CA ASP A 149 -14.42 13.92 -21.98
C ASP A 149 -14.08 13.53 -20.52
N GLU A 150 -13.11 12.63 -20.33
CA GLU A 150 -12.63 12.26 -19.00
C GLU A 150 -11.96 13.44 -18.29
N PHE A 151 -11.12 14.20 -19.00
CA PHE A 151 -10.44 15.36 -18.44
C PHE A 151 -11.42 16.41 -17.93
N ASP A 152 -12.44 16.74 -18.73
CA ASP A 152 -13.44 17.75 -18.41
C ASP A 152 -14.33 17.32 -17.24
N LEU A 153 -14.67 16.02 -17.15
CA LEU A 153 -15.42 15.49 -16.01
C LEU A 153 -14.61 15.54 -14.71
N LEU A 154 -13.33 15.17 -14.75
CA LEU A 154 -12.44 15.15 -13.58
C LEU A 154 -11.99 16.56 -13.16
N ASN A 155 -12.08 17.53 -14.07
CA ASN A 155 -11.65 18.90 -13.86
C ASN A 155 -12.70 19.91 -14.35
N PRO A 156 -13.89 20.00 -13.71
CA PRO A 156 -14.97 20.86 -14.19
C PRO A 156 -14.58 22.33 -14.34
N GLU A 157 -13.74 22.85 -13.44
CA GLU A 157 -13.23 24.23 -13.49
C GLU A 157 -12.29 24.50 -14.68
N ARG A 158 -11.81 23.44 -15.34
CA ARG A 158 -10.89 23.49 -16.48
C ARG A 158 -11.50 22.88 -17.75
N ALA A 159 -12.81 22.67 -17.77
CA ALA A 159 -13.50 22.08 -18.91
C ALA A 159 -13.19 22.86 -20.21
N GLY A 160 -12.90 22.14 -21.30
CA GLY A 160 -12.54 22.71 -22.60
C GLY A 160 -11.09 23.21 -22.71
N SER A 161 -10.27 23.06 -21.65
CA SER A 161 -8.84 23.41 -21.73
C SER A 161 -8.00 22.35 -22.46
N LEU A 162 -8.41 21.08 -22.41
CA LEU A 162 -7.86 20.02 -23.25
C LEU A 162 -8.68 19.92 -24.56
N LYS A 163 -8.00 19.70 -25.69
CA LYS A 163 -8.64 19.58 -27.01
C LYS A 163 -8.22 18.30 -27.69
N VAL A 164 -9.10 17.73 -28.52
CA VAL A 164 -8.81 16.54 -29.32
C VAL A 164 -7.63 16.82 -30.26
N GLY A 165 -6.66 15.92 -30.28
CA GLY A 165 -5.39 16.09 -31.00
C GLY A 165 -4.40 17.07 -30.34
N GLY A 166 -4.81 17.72 -29.24
CA GLY A 166 -3.95 18.59 -28.43
C GLY A 166 -3.20 17.81 -27.34
N GLY A 167 -2.17 18.43 -26.77
CA GLY A 167 -1.47 17.91 -25.61
C GLY A 167 -2.12 18.35 -24.29
N LEU A 168 -1.74 17.68 -23.19
CA LEU A 168 -2.13 18.08 -21.83
C LEU A 168 -1.79 19.57 -21.59
N PRO A 169 -2.73 20.39 -21.09
CA PRO A 169 -2.52 21.83 -20.95
C PRO A 169 -1.44 22.16 -19.92
N ARG A 170 -1.27 21.26 -18.95
CA ARG A 170 -0.33 21.37 -17.83
C ARG A 170 -0.06 19.99 -17.25
N LEU A 171 1.21 19.70 -16.94
CA LEU A 171 1.60 18.56 -16.13
C LEU A 171 2.66 18.96 -15.10
N SER A 172 2.26 18.99 -13.83
CA SER A 172 3.14 19.26 -12.70
C SER A 172 3.33 18.01 -11.82
N PRO A 173 4.35 17.97 -10.93
CA PRO A 173 4.50 16.88 -9.96
C PRO A 173 3.26 16.67 -9.07
N HIS A 174 2.49 17.75 -8.84
CA HIS A 174 1.23 17.65 -8.11
C HIS A 174 0.17 16.87 -8.89
N ASP A 175 0.14 17.04 -10.21
CA ASP A 175 -0.79 16.35 -11.10
C ASP A 175 -0.47 14.85 -11.19
N LEU A 176 0.81 14.46 -11.08
CA LEU A 176 1.20 13.04 -10.96
C LEU A 176 0.59 12.40 -9.70
N ARG A 177 0.68 13.10 -8.56
CA ARG A 177 0.08 12.64 -7.30
C ARG A 177 -1.44 12.53 -7.40
N ARG A 178 -2.10 13.50 -8.03
CA ARG A 178 -3.55 13.48 -8.23
C ARG A 178 -3.97 12.36 -9.18
N SER A 179 -3.22 12.14 -10.26
CA SER A 179 -3.47 11.07 -11.23
C SER A 179 -3.43 9.70 -10.57
N PHE A 180 -2.46 9.46 -9.68
CA PHE A 180 -2.43 8.22 -8.88
C PHE A 180 -3.69 8.04 -8.03
N VAL A 181 -4.17 9.10 -7.36
CA VAL A 181 -5.39 9.02 -6.54
C VAL A 181 -6.62 8.72 -7.39
N VAL A 182 -6.77 9.46 -8.50
CA VAL A 182 -7.89 9.24 -9.43
C VAL A 182 -7.87 7.81 -9.92
N PHE A 183 -6.72 7.29 -10.33
CA PHE A 183 -6.57 5.89 -10.76
C PHE A 183 -6.98 4.90 -9.65
N MET A 184 -6.48 5.09 -8.42
CA MET A 184 -6.78 4.21 -7.30
C MET A 184 -8.27 4.20 -6.92
N VAL A 185 -8.91 5.37 -6.89
CA VAL A 185 -10.31 5.51 -6.48
C VAL A 185 -11.25 5.09 -7.60
N LYS A 186 -10.99 5.51 -8.86
CA LYS A 186 -11.78 5.13 -10.04
C LYS A 186 -11.85 3.62 -10.21
N ASN A 187 -10.72 2.92 -10.03
CA ASN A 187 -10.62 1.46 -10.18
C ASN A 187 -10.90 0.66 -8.89
N ARG A 188 -11.44 1.28 -7.83
CA ARG A 188 -11.77 0.61 -6.54
C ARG A 188 -10.58 -0.06 -5.83
N LEU A 189 -9.37 0.43 -6.06
CA LEU A 189 -8.13 -0.12 -5.47
C LEU A 189 -7.81 0.47 -4.09
N GLY A 190 -8.52 1.52 -3.69
CA GLY A 190 -8.37 2.12 -2.38
C GLY A 190 -9.52 3.03 -2.02
N ASN A 191 -9.70 3.24 -0.71
CA ASN A 191 -10.61 4.24 -0.17
C ASN A 191 -9.83 5.47 0.33
N ALA A 192 -10.53 6.46 0.88
CA ALA A 192 -9.92 7.68 1.40
C ALA A 192 -8.83 7.43 2.46
N LEU A 193 -8.92 6.35 3.24
CA LEU A 193 -7.88 5.96 4.20
C LEU A 193 -6.64 5.41 3.51
N THR A 194 -6.80 4.58 2.48
CA THR A 194 -5.69 4.11 1.63
C THR A 194 -4.95 5.30 1.00
N VAL A 195 -5.71 6.26 0.45
CA VAL A 195 -5.15 7.49 -0.14
C VAL A 195 -4.42 8.33 0.92
N LYS A 196 -5.00 8.47 2.12
CA LYS A 196 -4.35 9.17 3.24
C LYS A 196 -3.01 8.55 3.60
N TYR A 197 -2.96 7.22 3.69
CA TYR A 197 -1.75 6.48 4.02
C TYR A 197 -0.67 6.61 2.94
N GLN A 198 -1.05 6.50 1.66
CA GLN A 198 -0.11 6.63 0.54
C GLN A 198 0.44 8.06 0.43
N LEU A 199 -0.43 9.08 0.45
CA LEU A 199 -0.02 10.47 0.25
C LEU A 199 0.63 11.12 1.48
N LYS A 200 0.68 10.40 2.60
CA LYS A 200 1.14 10.90 3.91
C LYS A 200 0.37 12.16 4.33
N HIS A 201 -0.96 12.11 4.20
CA HIS A 201 -1.84 13.19 4.62
C HIS A 201 -2.12 13.12 6.12
N ARG A 202 -2.11 14.30 6.78
CA ARG A 202 -2.46 14.42 8.21
C ARG A 202 -3.94 14.15 8.45
N ASN A 203 -4.81 14.69 7.60
CA ASN A 203 -6.27 14.62 7.73
C ASN A 203 -6.88 13.96 6.48
N ILE A 204 -7.94 13.15 6.69
CA ILE A 204 -8.72 12.50 5.63
C ILE A 204 -9.39 13.51 4.69
N ASN A 205 -9.74 14.70 5.17
CA ASN A 205 -10.34 15.76 4.33
C ASN A 205 -9.43 16.15 3.16
N MET A 206 -8.11 16.14 3.38
CA MET A 206 -7.13 16.37 2.31
C MET A 206 -7.20 15.25 1.26
N SER A 207 -7.32 14.00 1.68
CA SER A 207 -7.46 12.86 0.76
C SER A 207 -8.78 12.91 -0.01
N ASN A 208 -9.88 13.29 0.64
CA ASN A 208 -11.18 13.46 -0.01
C ASN A 208 -11.13 14.53 -1.09
N TRP A 209 -10.38 15.62 -0.88
CA TRP A 209 -10.21 16.65 -1.90
C TRP A 209 -9.45 16.15 -3.14
N TYR A 210 -8.42 15.29 -2.95
CA TYR A 210 -7.72 14.67 -4.07
C TYR A 210 -8.56 13.62 -4.82
N ALA A 211 -9.46 12.93 -4.11
CA ALA A 211 -10.42 11.97 -4.66
C ALA A 211 -11.70 12.65 -5.18
N ASN A 212 -11.80 13.98 -5.08
CA ASN A 212 -13.01 14.68 -5.50
C ASN A 212 -13.17 14.53 -7.02
N TYR A 213 -14.41 14.31 -7.46
CA TYR A 213 -14.81 13.94 -8.83
C TYR A 213 -14.38 12.56 -9.35
N SER A 214 -13.43 11.85 -8.74
CA SER A 214 -13.15 10.45 -9.12
C SER A 214 -14.27 9.50 -8.70
N GLU A 215 -14.95 9.77 -7.58
CA GLU A 215 -16.17 9.07 -7.16
C GLU A 215 -17.37 9.34 -8.09
N LEU A 216 -17.43 10.54 -8.69
CA LEU A 216 -18.44 10.88 -9.69
C LEU A 216 -18.14 10.18 -11.02
N ALA A 217 -16.87 10.20 -11.46
CA ALA A 217 -16.41 9.44 -12.63
C ALA A 217 -16.63 7.93 -12.46
N ARG A 218 -16.46 7.39 -11.24
CA ARG A 218 -16.85 6.01 -10.89
C ARG A 218 -18.33 5.74 -11.13
N THR A 219 -19.19 6.69 -10.78
CA THR A 219 -20.65 6.57 -10.91
C THR A 219 -21.09 6.68 -12.37
N ASN A 220 -20.38 7.48 -13.17
CA ASN A 220 -20.71 7.76 -14.57
C ASN A 220 -20.19 6.73 -15.59
N GLN A 221 -19.68 5.56 -15.16
CA GLN A 221 -19.26 4.44 -16.04
C GLN A 221 -18.31 4.82 -17.20
N LEU A 222 -17.53 5.90 -17.08
CA LEU A 222 -16.50 6.25 -18.08
C LEU A 222 -15.33 5.27 -17.96
N LEU A 223 -15.44 4.19 -18.75
CA LEU A 223 -14.44 3.17 -19.05
C LEU A 223 -13.54 2.85 -17.84
N MET A 224 -14.03 1.96 -16.97
CA MET A 224 -13.12 1.12 -16.21
C MET A 224 -12.33 0.31 -17.23
N ASP A 225 -11.01 0.23 -17.09
CA ASP A 225 -10.19 -0.61 -17.98
C ASP A 225 -10.66 -2.05 -17.81
N THR A 226 -11.42 -2.54 -18.79
CA THR A 226 -12.06 -3.87 -18.76
C THR A 226 -11.03 -4.99 -18.63
N LYS A 227 -9.82 -4.78 -19.16
CA LYS A 227 -8.72 -5.73 -19.04
C LYS A 227 -8.17 -5.72 -17.62
N LEU A 228 -7.90 -4.55 -17.07
CA LEU A 228 -7.44 -4.41 -15.68
C LEU A 228 -8.46 -4.97 -14.68
N MET A 229 -9.75 -4.72 -14.91
CA MET A 229 -10.83 -5.29 -14.07
C MET A 229 -10.89 -6.81 -14.19
N SER A 230 -10.73 -7.37 -15.39
CA SER A 230 -10.62 -8.82 -15.59
C SER A 230 -9.45 -9.41 -14.80
N GLU A 231 -8.28 -8.77 -14.84
CA GLU A 231 -7.11 -9.21 -14.07
C GLU A 231 -7.36 -9.15 -12.55
N PHE A 232 -8.06 -8.13 -12.06
CA PHE A 232 -8.46 -8.04 -10.66
C PHE A 232 -9.50 -9.08 -10.27
N ASP A 233 -10.52 -9.27 -11.09
CA ASP A 233 -11.57 -10.26 -10.84
C ASP A 233 -10.95 -11.66 -10.80
N GLU A 234 -10.04 -11.99 -11.71
CA GLU A 234 -9.28 -13.25 -11.68
C GLU A 234 -8.43 -13.40 -10.41
N ALA A 235 -7.74 -12.35 -9.97
CA ALA A 235 -6.93 -12.38 -8.75
C ALA A 235 -7.79 -12.51 -7.47
N ILE A 236 -8.94 -11.83 -7.44
CA ILE A 236 -9.93 -11.91 -6.36
C ILE A 236 -10.56 -13.31 -6.33
N GLU A 237 -10.97 -13.84 -7.49
CA GLU A 237 -11.50 -15.19 -7.63
C GLU A 237 -10.49 -16.23 -7.14
N SER A 238 -9.23 -16.15 -7.59
CA SER A 238 -8.17 -17.05 -7.14
C SER A 238 -7.98 -16.98 -5.62
N SER A 239 -7.93 -15.77 -5.06
CA SER A 239 -7.77 -15.56 -3.62
C SER A 239 -8.96 -16.09 -2.82
N ALA A 240 -10.18 -15.94 -3.35
CA ALA A 240 -11.40 -16.46 -2.74
C ALA A 240 -11.45 -17.99 -2.79
N VAL A 241 -11.05 -18.60 -3.90
CA VAL A 241 -10.92 -20.06 -4.04
C VAL A 241 -9.89 -20.59 -3.05
N ASP A 242 -8.73 -19.95 -2.91
CA ASP A 242 -7.71 -20.35 -1.93
C ASP A 242 -8.23 -20.29 -0.50
N ALA A 243 -8.99 -19.24 -0.15
CA ALA A 243 -9.58 -19.11 1.17
C ALA A 243 -10.64 -20.21 1.43
N TRP A 244 -11.49 -20.51 0.45
CA TRP A 244 -12.49 -21.56 0.58
C TRP A 244 -11.89 -22.97 0.57
N ASP A 245 -10.82 -23.19 -0.18
CA ASP A 245 -10.04 -24.43 -0.19
C ASP A 245 -9.35 -24.64 1.17
N ASP A 246 -8.76 -23.56 1.74
CA ASP A 246 -8.18 -23.57 3.08
C ASP A 246 -9.23 -23.89 4.15
N ILE A 247 -10.45 -23.36 3.99
CA ILE A 247 -11.60 -23.77 4.79
C ILE A 247 -11.87 -25.25 4.49
N TYR A 248 -12.54 -25.60 3.40
CA TYR A 248 -13.15 -26.93 3.23
C TYR A 248 -12.18 -28.11 3.19
N ASN A 249 -10.98 -27.96 2.64
CA ASN A 249 -10.10 -29.08 2.34
C ASN A 249 -8.81 -29.13 3.17
N VAL A 250 -8.25 -27.97 3.55
CA VAL A 250 -6.93 -27.93 4.21
C VAL A 250 -7.02 -27.88 5.74
N SER A 251 -7.97 -27.11 6.28
CA SER A 251 -8.07 -26.96 7.74
C SER A 251 -8.82 -28.11 8.37
N ASP A 252 -8.19 -28.78 9.33
CA ASP A 252 -8.79 -29.84 10.12
C ASP A 252 -9.83 -29.27 11.08
N THR A 253 -9.49 -28.15 11.72
CA THR A 253 -10.36 -27.48 12.68
C THR A 253 -10.80 -26.11 12.17
N LEU A 254 -12.08 -25.81 12.35
CA LEU A 254 -12.62 -24.47 12.17
C LEU A 254 -13.19 -23.95 13.49
N SER A 255 -13.02 -22.65 13.71
CA SER A 255 -13.72 -21.93 14.78
C SER A 255 -14.30 -20.60 14.29
N GLY A 256 -15.03 -19.91 15.16
CA GLY A 256 -15.91 -18.81 14.78
C GLY A 256 -17.31 -19.31 14.47
N ALA A 257 -18.33 -18.45 14.61
CA ALA A 257 -19.73 -18.87 14.52
C ALA A 257 -20.04 -19.56 13.18
N GLU A 258 -19.64 -18.94 12.07
CA GLU A 258 -19.77 -19.54 10.74
C GLU A 258 -18.83 -20.73 10.53
N GLY A 259 -17.61 -20.67 11.07
CA GLY A 259 -16.65 -21.77 10.96
C GLY A 259 -17.17 -23.05 11.61
N GLU A 260 -17.80 -22.93 12.78
CA GLU A 260 -18.42 -24.04 13.49
C GLU A 260 -19.66 -24.57 12.78
N ARG A 261 -20.46 -23.69 12.16
CA ARG A 261 -21.58 -24.11 11.31
C ARG A 261 -21.08 -24.95 10.14
N ILE A 262 -20.07 -24.46 9.41
CA ILE A 262 -19.45 -25.16 8.29
C ILE A 262 -18.86 -26.50 8.74
N ALA A 263 -18.16 -26.54 9.88
CA ALA A 263 -17.58 -27.77 10.42
C ALA A 263 -18.63 -28.86 10.70
N LYS A 264 -19.85 -28.47 11.10
CA LYS A 264 -20.98 -29.39 11.29
C LYS A 264 -21.61 -29.85 9.97
N GLU A 265 -21.63 -29.00 8.95
CA GLU A 265 -22.17 -29.31 7.62
C GLU A 265 -21.20 -30.16 6.77
N ARG A 266 -19.89 -30.06 7.02
CA ARG A 266 -18.84 -30.78 6.28
C ARG A 266 -19.06 -32.29 6.17
N PRO A 267 -19.35 -33.05 7.24
CA PRO A 267 -19.57 -34.50 7.14
C PRO A 267 -20.72 -34.87 6.21
N GLU A 268 -21.80 -34.07 6.18
CA GLU A 268 -22.94 -34.31 5.28
C GLU A 268 -22.60 -33.96 3.83
N LEU A 269 -21.86 -32.87 3.59
CA LEU A 269 -21.33 -32.52 2.27
C LEU A 269 -20.36 -33.59 1.74
N LEU A 270 -19.48 -34.07 2.61
CA LEU A 270 -18.59 -35.20 2.35
C LEU A 270 -19.39 -36.46 2.03
N ALA A 271 -20.45 -36.77 2.77
CA ALA A 271 -21.28 -37.96 2.55
C ALA A 271 -22.05 -37.90 1.21
N LYS A 272 -22.57 -36.74 0.83
CA LYS A 272 -23.24 -36.52 -0.47
C LYS A 272 -22.27 -36.67 -1.64
N ASN A 273 -21.06 -36.12 -1.53
CA ASN A 273 -20.05 -36.17 -2.59
C ASN A 273 -19.25 -37.49 -2.59
N ARG A 274 -19.23 -38.23 -1.47
CA ARG A 274 -18.55 -39.53 -1.33
C ARG A 274 -19.10 -40.61 -2.24
N ALA A 275 -20.40 -40.65 -2.50
CA ALA A 275 -20.98 -41.72 -3.33
C ALA A 275 -20.42 -41.74 -4.76
N GLU A 276 -20.06 -40.57 -5.30
CA GLU A 276 -19.49 -40.41 -6.64
C GLU A 276 -17.96 -40.41 -6.64
N ARG A 277 -17.30 -39.87 -5.59
CA ARG A 277 -15.84 -39.66 -5.54
C ARG A 277 -15.04 -40.75 -4.85
N LEU A 278 -15.64 -41.53 -3.94
CA LEU A 278 -14.96 -42.67 -3.31
C LEU A 278 -14.66 -43.78 -4.33
N ALA A 279 -15.38 -43.80 -5.47
CA ALA A 279 -15.07 -44.65 -6.61
C ALA A 279 -13.75 -44.26 -7.33
N GLN A 280 -13.23 -43.05 -7.07
CA GLN A 280 -12.00 -42.49 -7.67
C GLN A 280 -10.86 -42.28 -6.65
N GLY A 281 -11.08 -42.52 -5.36
CA GLY A 281 -10.04 -42.47 -4.32
C GLY A 281 -9.69 -41.08 -3.79
N GLU A 282 -10.56 -40.07 -3.97
CA GLU A 282 -10.29 -38.69 -3.56
C GLU A 282 -10.80 -38.36 -2.14
N GLU A 283 -9.99 -37.66 -1.33
CA GLU A 283 -10.33 -37.18 0.03
C GLU A 283 -10.84 -35.71 0.08
N ILE A 284 -11.04 -35.08 -1.08
CA ILE A 284 -11.38 -33.65 -1.21
C ILE A 284 -12.88 -33.40 -1.00
N VAL A 285 -13.24 -32.45 -0.13
CA VAL A 285 -14.64 -32.07 0.17
C VAL A 285 -15.28 -31.34 -1.02
N MET A 286 -14.58 -30.32 -1.55
CA MET A 286 -14.97 -29.56 -2.74
C MET A 286 -13.76 -29.31 -3.62
N SER A 287 -13.88 -29.59 -4.92
CA SER A 287 -12.81 -29.33 -5.86
C SER A 287 -12.64 -27.82 -6.09
N ARG A 288 -11.44 -27.39 -6.50
CA ARG A 288 -11.17 -25.98 -6.79
C ARG A 288 -12.03 -25.43 -7.93
N SER A 289 -12.40 -26.27 -8.92
CA SER A 289 -13.30 -25.89 -10.02
C SER A 289 -14.74 -25.65 -9.55
N GLU A 290 -15.24 -26.45 -8.60
CA GLU A 290 -16.55 -26.23 -7.97
C GLU A 290 -16.55 -24.96 -7.11
N LEU A 291 -15.50 -24.75 -6.32
CA LEU A 291 -15.33 -23.53 -5.53
C LEU A 291 -15.32 -22.29 -6.44
N LEU A 292 -14.61 -22.36 -7.57
CA LEU A 292 -14.58 -21.28 -8.55
C LEU A 292 -15.97 -20.99 -9.13
N ALA A 293 -16.73 -22.03 -9.48
CA ALA A 293 -18.09 -21.87 -9.98
C ALA A 293 -19.02 -21.19 -8.95
N LEU A 294 -18.91 -21.57 -7.68
CA LEU A 294 -19.70 -20.99 -6.58
C LEU A 294 -19.30 -19.56 -6.21
N VAL A 295 -18.02 -19.21 -6.38
CA VAL A 295 -17.54 -17.82 -6.24
C VAL A 295 -18.09 -16.96 -7.37
N ARG A 296 -18.06 -17.47 -8.62
CA ARG A 296 -18.56 -16.77 -9.81
C ARG A 296 -20.08 -16.58 -9.83
N SER A 297 -20.84 -17.56 -9.36
CA SER A 297 -22.30 -17.44 -9.23
C SER A 297 -22.70 -16.44 -8.13
N GLY A 298 -21.78 -16.10 -7.23
CA GLY A 298 -22.03 -15.25 -6.07
C GLY A 298 -22.61 -15.98 -4.87
N ASP A 299 -22.74 -17.31 -4.93
CA ASP A 299 -23.26 -18.15 -3.84
C ASP A 299 -22.28 -18.24 -2.66
N LYS A 300 -20.98 -18.04 -2.91
CA LYS A 300 -19.93 -18.01 -1.89
C LYS A 300 -19.13 -16.72 -1.94
N SER A 301 -19.40 -15.80 -1.02
CA SER A 301 -18.56 -14.62 -0.78
C SER A 301 -17.61 -14.85 0.39
N ILE A 302 -16.36 -14.38 0.26
CA ILE A 302 -15.37 -14.45 1.33
C ILE A 302 -14.47 -13.22 1.33
N VAL A 303 -14.15 -12.75 2.53
CA VAL A 303 -13.29 -11.60 2.75
C VAL A 303 -12.20 -11.98 3.75
N LEU A 304 -10.94 -11.75 3.37
CA LEU A 304 -9.80 -11.93 4.28
C LEU A 304 -9.77 -10.83 5.34
N LEU A 305 -9.72 -11.23 6.61
CA LEU A 305 -9.62 -10.32 7.76
C LEU A 305 -8.15 -10.01 8.09
N PRO A 306 -7.84 -8.82 8.64
CA PRO A 306 -6.48 -8.46 9.05
C PRO A 306 -5.83 -9.42 10.06
N THR A 307 -6.65 -10.05 10.90
CA THR A 307 -6.22 -11.09 11.86
C THR A 307 -5.88 -12.43 11.21
N GLY A 308 -6.02 -12.56 9.89
CA GLY A 308 -5.75 -13.77 9.13
C GLY A 308 -6.89 -14.78 9.08
N GLY A 309 -8.02 -14.52 9.74
CA GLY A 309 -9.26 -15.27 9.54
C GLY A 309 -10.04 -14.80 8.31
N TYR A 310 -11.20 -15.39 8.09
CA TYR A 310 -12.09 -15.06 6.98
C TYR A 310 -13.46 -14.58 7.48
N CYS A 311 -14.17 -13.83 6.65
CA CYS A 311 -15.55 -13.44 6.88
C CYS A 311 -16.38 -13.77 5.63
N THR A 312 -17.51 -14.47 5.79
CA THR A 312 -18.37 -14.86 4.67
C THR A 312 -19.35 -13.76 4.25
N ASN A 313 -19.45 -12.67 5.01
CA ASN A 313 -20.27 -11.52 4.64
C ASN A 313 -19.64 -10.72 3.49
N ARG A 314 -20.34 -10.66 2.35
CA ARG A 314 -19.95 -9.88 1.16
C ARG A 314 -19.67 -8.40 1.46
N ASN A 315 -20.33 -7.85 2.47
CA ASN A 315 -20.27 -6.43 2.82
C ASN A 315 -19.41 -6.14 4.07
N CYS A 316 -18.62 -7.09 4.61
CA CYS A 316 -17.75 -6.79 5.77
C CYS A 316 -16.66 -5.80 5.34
N GLU A 317 -16.59 -4.66 6.02
CA GLU A 317 -15.57 -3.62 5.83
C GLU A 317 -14.18 -4.03 6.36
N ARG A 318 -14.00 -5.29 6.77
CA ARG A 318 -12.76 -5.87 7.33
C ARG A 318 -12.33 -5.27 8.68
N LEU A 319 -13.15 -4.40 9.27
CA LEU A 319 -12.96 -3.86 10.63
C LEU A 319 -13.51 -4.79 11.72
N CYS A 320 -14.20 -5.85 11.30
CA CYS A 320 -14.87 -6.86 12.11
C CYS A 320 -13.94 -7.39 13.25
N SER A 321 -12.63 -7.54 13.02
CA SER A 321 -11.66 -8.05 14.01
C SER A 321 -11.12 -7.04 15.05
N LEU A 322 -11.29 -5.74 14.80
CA LEU A 322 -10.90 -4.66 15.72
C LEU A 322 -11.99 -4.40 16.76
N MET A 323 -13.26 -4.65 16.39
CA MET A 323 -14.43 -4.43 17.23
C MET A 323 -14.74 -5.61 18.16
N ASP A 324 -14.10 -6.77 17.97
CA ASP A 324 -14.22 -7.98 18.82
C ASP A 324 -13.97 -7.72 20.34
N ILE A 325 -13.42 -6.56 20.71
CA ILE A 325 -13.17 -6.15 22.11
C ILE A 325 -14.40 -5.48 22.74
N VAL A 326 -15.24 -4.84 21.92
CA VAL A 326 -16.33 -3.95 22.35
C VAL A 326 -17.71 -4.51 21.95
N GLU A 327 -17.76 -5.26 20.85
CA GLU A 327 -18.99 -5.81 20.28
C GLU A 327 -18.99 -7.34 20.29
N ALA A 328 -20.17 -7.93 20.09
CA ALA A 328 -20.31 -9.38 19.97
C ALA A 328 -19.50 -9.92 18.77
N PRO A 329 -18.91 -11.12 18.86
CA PRO A 329 -18.15 -11.72 17.77
C PRO A 329 -19.00 -11.83 16.50
N CYS A 330 -18.44 -11.42 15.36
CA CYS A 330 -19.12 -11.47 14.08
C CYS A 330 -19.61 -12.89 13.73
N GLU A 331 -20.90 -13.04 13.41
CA GLU A 331 -21.52 -14.33 13.08
C GLU A 331 -20.89 -14.98 11.85
N HIS A 332 -20.46 -14.17 10.87
CA HIS A 332 -19.90 -14.64 9.60
C HIS A 332 -18.40 -15.00 9.66
N LYS A 333 -17.80 -14.97 10.85
CA LYS A 333 -16.36 -15.17 11.04
C LYS A 333 -15.99 -16.65 10.97
N VAL A 334 -14.95 -16.95 10.21
CA VAL A 334 -14.34 -18.28 10.10
C VAL A 334 -12.86 -18.17 10.44
N VAL A 335 -12.37 -19.04 11.31
CA VAL A 335 -10.97 -19.13 11.71
C VAL A 335 -10.47 -20.54 11.39
N THR A 336 -9.51 -20.61 10.48
CA THR A 336 -8.75 -21.81 10.09
C THR A 336 -7.57 -22.08 11.02
N ASP A 337 -6.97 -23.27 10.94
CA ASP A 337 -5.74 -23.61 11.70
C ASP A 337 -4.58 -22.65 11.42
N ARG A 338 -4.42 -22.23 10.16
CA ARG A 338 -3.41 -21.24 9.76
C ARG A 338 -3.65 -19.89 10.45
N ALA A 339 -4.90 -19.44 10.46
CA ALA A 339 -5.32 -18.22 11.14
C ALA A 339 -5.12 -18.32 12.65
N ALA A 340 -5.46 -19.45 13.27
CA ALA A 340 -5.26 -19.69 14.70
C ALA A 340 -3.77 -19.64 15.10
N LYS A 341 -2.87 -20.23 14.28
CA LYS A 341 -1.41 -20.12 14.48
C LYS A 341 -0.93 -18.67 14.39
N ARG A 342 -1.50 -17.87 13.49
CA ARG A 342 -1.18 -16.43 13.38
C ARG A 342 -1.66 -15.65 14.61
N LEU A 343 -2.87 -15.93 15.08
CA LEU A 343 -3.43 -15.37 16.31
C LEU A 343 -2.58 -15.72 17.55
N SER A 344 -2.00 -16.94 17.60
CA SER A 344 -1.06 -17.32 18.66
C SER A 344 0.17 -16.40 18.68
N ARG A 345 0.76 -16.11 17.51
CA ARG A 345 1.91 -15.19 17.42
C ARG A 345 1.52 -13.76 17.78
N GLU A 346 0.35 -13.31 17.35
CA GLU A 346 -0.20 -12.00 17.71
C GLU A 346 -0.37 -11.88 19.23
N ARG A 347 -0.93 -12.91 19.87
CA ARG A 347 -1.07 -13.00 21.33
C ARG A 347 0.27 -12.84 22.04
N ASP A 348 1.31 -13.57 21.61
CA ASP A 348 2.62 -13.52 22.24
C ASP A 348 3.26 -12.11 22.11
N ASN A 349 3.10 -11.48 20.95
CA ASN A 349 3.53 -10.09 20.73
C ASN A 349 2.76 -9.10 21.61
N LEU A 350 1.45 -9.30 21.76
CA LEU A 350 0.60 -8.48 22.64
C LEU A 350 1.01 -8.63 24.10
N ILE A 351 1.34 -9.83 24.57
CA ILE A 351 1.82 -10.09 25.94
C ILE A 351 3.16 -9.40 26.18
N ALA A 352 4.12 -9.56 25.26
CA ALA A 352 5.42 -8.89 25.36
C ALA A 352 5.25 -7.37 25.43
N SER A 353 4.41 -6.80 24.56
CA SER A 353 4.14 -5.37 24.55
C SER A 353 3.32 -4.90 25.76
N PHE A 354 2.40 -5.72 26.28
CA PHE A 354 1.65 -5.43 27.51
C PHE A 354 2.63 -5.32 28.69
N ARG A 355 3.51 -6.30 28.88
CA ARG A 355 4.50 -6.31 29.97
C ARG A 355 5.43 -5.09 29.89
N ALA A 356 5.95 -4.80 28.71
CA ALA A 356 6.83 -3.64 28.50
C ALA A 356 6.16 -2.29 28.86
N ILE A 357 4.89 -2.09 28.50
CA ILE A 357 4.16 -0.86 28.86
C ILE A 357 3.77 -0.87 30.35
N ASN A 358 3.34 -2.02 30.87
CA ASN A 358 2.92 -2.17 32.26
C ASN A 358 4.09 -1.91 33.23
N ASP A 359 5.31 -2.27 32.83
CA ASP A 359 6.54 -2.00 33.61
C ASP A 359 6.90 -0.51 33.68
N MET A 360 6.35 0.34 32.81
CA MET A 360 6.56 1.80 32.88
C MET A 360 5.83 2.43 34.07
N GLY A 361 4.80 1.78 34.61
CA GLY A 361 4.06 2.26 35.79
C GLY A 361 3.28 3.57 35.59
N ASP A 362 3.00 3.96 34.34
CA ASP A 362 2.30 5.20 34.01
C ASP A 362 0.77 4.94 33.87
N TYR A 363 -0.02 5.63 34.69
CA TYR A 363 -1.48 5.54 34.72
C TYR A 363 -2.13 5.96 33.40
N ALA A 364 -1.47 6.82 32.59
CA ALA A 364 -1.99 7.23 31.30
C ALA A 364 -2.16 6.04 30.32
N ASN A 365 -1.49 4.92 30.60
CA ASN A 365 -1.53 3.71 29.77
C ASN A 365 -2.61 2.70 30.18
N GLU A 366 -3.39 2.96 31.24
CA GLU A 366 -4.37 2.01 31.78
C GLU A 366 -5.36 1.53 30.72
N LEU A 367 -5.95 2.44 29.93
CA LEU A 367 -6.91 2.11 28.87
C LEU A 367 -6.30 1.23 27.77
N ILE A 368 -5.03 1.49 27.41
CA ILE A 368 -4.31 0.71 26.39
C ILE A 368 -4.01 -0.69 26.93
N LEU A 369 -3.60 -0.79 28.19
CA LEU A 369 -3.34 -2.06 28.87
C LEU A 369 -4.62 -2.89 29.02
N ASP A 370 -5.74 -2.28 29.40
CA ASP A 370 -7.05 -2.95 29.49
C ASP A 370 -7.50 -3.50 28.13
N ALA A 371 -7.43 -2.68 27.07
CA ALA A 371 -7.78 -3.11 25.71
C ALA A 371 -6.90 -4.29 25.25
N ARG A 372 -5.60 -4.26 25.53
CA ARG A 372 -4.67 -5.36 25.22
C ARG A 372 -4.97 -6.61 26.03
N LYS A 373 -5.23 -6.48 27.34
CA LYS A 373 -5.62 -7.60 28.22
C LYS A 373 -6.89 -8.28 27.70
N LYS A 374 -7.92 -7.50 27.34
CA LYS A 374 -9.14 -8.01 26.71
C LYS A 374 -8.86 -8.73 25.39
N LYS A 375 -8.03 -8.15 24.52
CA LYS A 375 -7.66 -8.77 23.24
C LYS A 375 -6.92 -10.09 23.44
N ILE A 376 -5.92 -10.15 24.32
CA ILE A 376 -5.17 -11.37 24.64
C ILE A 376 -6.14 -12.47 25.09
N LYS A 377 -7.02 -12.18 26.05
CA LYS A 377 -8.02 -13.13 26.55
C LYS A 377 -9.03 -13.56 25.50
N SER A 378 -9.39 -12.68 24.55
CA SER A 378 -10.31 -13.03 23.46
C SER A 378 -9.73 -14.07 22.47
N ILE A 379 -8.40 -14.19 22.39
CA ILE A 379 -7.73 -15.13 21.48
C ILE A 379 -7.67 -16.55 22.08
N GLU A 380 -7.52 -16.68 23.40
CA GLU A 380 -7.31 -17.96 24.09
C GLU A 380 -8.38 -19.02 23.79
N PRO A 381 -9.70 -18.72 23.76
CA PRO A 381 -10.72 -19.71 23.39
C PRO A 381 -10.53 -20.29 21.99
N THR A 382 -10.01 -19.48 21.05
CA THR A 382 -9.68 -19.94 19.69
C THR A 382 -8.51 -20.92 19.74
N LEU A 383 -7.46 -20.61 20.47
CA LEU A 383 -6.29 -21.49 20.61
C LEU A 383 -6.66 -22.84 21.23
N VAL A 384 -7.56 -22.84 22.23
CA VAL A 384 -8.11 -24.07 22.83
C VAL A 384 -8.83 -24.91 21.77
N LYS A 385 -9.73 -24.30 20.98
CA LYS A 385 -10.48 -25.01 19.92
C LYS A 385 -9.54 -25.66 18.89
N HIS A 386 -8.47 -24.97 18.52
CA HIS A 386 -7.47 -25.46 17.57
C HIS A 386 -6.35 -26.30 18.21
N SER A 387 -6.48 -26.69 19.49
CA SER A 387 -5.48 -27.49 20.23
C SER A 387 -4.05 -26.91 20.20
N ILE A 388 -3.92 -25.58 20.13
CA ILE A 388 -2.63 -24.88 20.17
C ILE A 388 -2.24 -24.71 21.64
N ARG A 389 -1.02 -25.09 22.01
CA ARG A 389 -0.51 -24.95 23.39
C ARG A 389 -0.17 -23.49 23.69
N PHE A 390 -0.65 -22.98 24.82
CA PHE A 390 -0.31 -21.66 25.35
C PHE A 390 -0.49 -21.64 26.88
N ASP A 391 0.18 -20.71 27.56
CA ASP A 391 0.00 -20.45 29.00
C ASP A 391 -1.01 -19.33 29.21
N SER A 392 -2.08 -19.54 29.99
CA SER A 392 -3.13 -18.55 30.21
C SER A 392 -2.60 -17.22 30.76
N PHE A 393 -3.08 -16.11 30.21
CA PHE A 393 -2.63 -14.77 30.58
C PHE A 393 -3.36 -14.23 31.82
N ASN A 394 -2.61 -14.02 32.91
CA ASN A 394 -3.13 -13.59 34.21
C ASN A 394 -2.47 -12.32 34.77
N ASP A 395 -1.63 -11.61 33.99
CA ASP A 395 -0.92 -10.44 34.48
C ASP A 395 -1.90 -9.28 34.82
N ASP A 396 -1.62 -8.58 35.92
CA ASP A 396 -2.38 -7.41 36.37
C ASP A 396 -1.75 -6.09 35.98
N ILE A 397 -2.57 -5.05 35.85
CA ILE A 397 -2.13 -3.69 35.53
C ILE A 397 -1.55 -3.07 36.80
N LYS A 398 -0.29 -2.63 36.75
CA LYS A 398 0.45 -2.14 37.92
C LYS A 398 0.04 -0.73 38.34
N ALA A 399 -0.34 0.12 37.39
CA ALA A 399 -0.76 1.50 37.61
C ALA A 399 -2.24 1.63 37.28
N VAL A 400 -3.10 1.48 38.30
CA VAL A 400 -4.54 1.65 38.21
C VAL A 400 -4.89 3.03 38.77
N TRP A 401 -5.68 3.83 38.06
CA TRP A 401 -6.18 5.10 38.56
C TRP A 401 -7.13 4.81 39.75
N SER A 402 -6.77 5.28 40.95
CA SER A 402 -7.58 5.12 42.18
C SER A 402 -8.69 6.15 42.28
#